data_AF-A0A3B8Z5V8-F1
#
_entry.id   AF-A0A3B8Z5V8-F1
#
_cell.length_a   1.000
_cell.length_b   1.000
_cell.length_c   1.000
_cell.angle_alpha   90.00
_cell.angle_beta   90.00
_cell.angle_gamma   90.00
#
_symmetry.space_group_name_H-M   'P 1'
#
loop_
_entity.id
_entity.type
_entity.pdbx_description
1 polymer ?
#
loop_
_entity_poly.entity_id
_entity_poly.type
_entity_poly.pdbx_seq_one_letter_code
_entity_poly.pdbx_strand_id
1 'polypeptide(L)'
;MRDSTTQEQPNPEQAPSFAGMPRVDRRGADEIEIRWDEGPESEILVATHPTSTAASDGVSAGLLTSGGKRLRGYPRHQRRYFQLRPTDGTAPRWVAERRLGLDGQPNLRDLGGYAAADGRNIRWGQLFRSGALSELSEADRGTLDDLGIRVVCDFRTPLEREREPHEFSDHQPPEQIAVSREQLAGALQPDDMRERMSAGNFDDLEIGTLLVDGNDAFATSHRSPFKNMIHVACSAENYPLLVNCTA
;
A
#
# COMPACT_ATOMS: atom_id res chain seq x y z
N MET A 1 -37.33 30.14 -40.58
CA MET A 1 -35.87 30.12 -40.38
C MET A 1 -35.64 29.47 -39.03
N ARG A 2 -34.89 28.37 -38.99
CA ARG A 2 -34.70 27.54 -37.80
C ARG A 2 -33.55 28.11 -36.97
N ASP A 3 -33.80 28.43 -35.71
CA ASP A 3 -32.77 28.66 -34.72
C ASP A 3 -31.97 27.38 -34.51
N SER A 4 -30.66 27.47 -34.75
CA SER A 4 -29.71 26.40 -34.47
C SER A 4 -29.00 26.74 -33.16
N THR A 5 -29.45 26.13 -32.07
CA THR A 5 -28.73 26.13 -30.80
C THR A 5 -27.56 25.16 -30.93
N THR A 6 -26.36 25.70 -31.20
CA THR A 6 -25.13 24.92 -31.15
C THR A 6 -24.87 24.53 -29.69
N GLN A 7 -25.10 23.26 -29.35
CA GLN A 7 -24.57 22.68 -28.12
C GLN A 7 -23.04 22.61 -28.26
N GLU A 8 -22.35 23.47 -27.51
CA GLU A 8 -20.91 23.41 -27.31
C GLU A 8 -20.57 22.06 -26.65
N GLN A 9 -19.89 21.18 -27.39
CA GLN A 9 -19.28 19.99 -26.80
C GLN A 9 -18.14 20.45 -25.88
N PRO A 10 -18.08 20.00 -24.62
CA PRO A 10 -16.99 20.39 -23.73
C PRO A 10 -15.64 19.94 -24.29
N ASN A 11 -14.65 20.84 -24.19
CA ASN A 11 -13.27 20.59 -24.56
C ASN A 11 -12.74 19.35 -23.80
N PRO A 12 -12.26 18.29 -24.48
CA PRO A 12 -11.79 17.06 -23.83
C PRO A 12 -10.59 17.25 -22.89
N GLU A 13 -9.91 18.40 -22.92
CA GLU A 13 -8.83 18.74 -21.99
C GLU A 13 -9.29 19.30 -20.63
N GLN A 14 -10.60 19.48 -20.41
CA GLN A 14 -11.16 20.02 -19.16
C GLN A 14 -12.11 19.05 -18.43
N ALA A 15 -12.11 17.76 -18.78
CA ALA A 15 -12.86 16.78 -18.01
C ALA A 15 -12.36 16.79 -16.55
N PRO A 16 -13.25 16.87 -15.55
CA PRO A 16 -12.83 16.93 -14.15
C PRO A 16 -12.11 15.64 -13.79
N SER A 17 -10.78 15.72 -13.68
CA SER A 17 -10.00 14.67 -13.02
C SER A 17 -10.28 14.74 -11.52
N PHE A 18 -10.26 13.60 -10.82
CA PHE A 18 -10.33 13.60 -9.36
C PHE A 18 -9.27 14.55 -8.77
N ALA A 19 -9.70 15.52 -7.97
CA ALA A 19 -8.81 16.38 -7.22
C ALA A 19 -8.18 15.56 -6.09
N GLY A 20 -6.89 15.29 -6.21
CA GLY A 20 -6.18 14.39 -5.31
C GLY A 20 -6.54 12.91 -5.53
N MET A 21 -6.21 12.10 -4.54
CA MET A 21 -6.43 10.65 -4.58
C MET A 21 -7.75 10.30 -3.87
N PRO A 22 -8.72 9.67 -4.56
CA PRO A 22 -9.89 9.13 -3.90
C PRO A 22 -9.49 8.11 -2.83
N ARG A 23 -10.26 8.06 -1.74
CA ARG A 23 -9.92 7.34 -0.51
C ARG A 23 -10.91 6.22 -0.26
N VAL A 24 -10.41 5.11 0.27
CA VAL A 24 -11.23 4.04 0.84
C VAL A 24 -10.87 3.93 2.32
N ASP A 25 -11.80 4.36 3.17
CA ASP A 25 -11.62 4.43 4.61
C ASP A 25 -12.51 3.36 5.29
N ARG A 26 -11.91 2.52 6.13
CA ARG A 26 -12.61 1.54 6.97
C ARG A 26 -13.46 2.25 8.02
N ARG A 27 -14.75 1.92 8.11
CA ARG A 27 -15.73 2.52 9.06
C ARG A 27 -16.29 1.55 10.10
N GLY A 28 -16.05 0.25 9.94
CA GLY A 28 -16.46 -0.80 10.88
C GLY A 28 -15.84 -2.15 10.52
N ALA A 29 -16.30 -3.25 11.11
CA ALA A 29 -15.76 -4.59 10.82
C ALA A 29 -15.94 -5.00 9.35
N ASP A 30 -17.06 -4.63 8.73
CA ASP A 30 -17.46 -5.00 7.38
C ASP A 30 -17.91 -3.79 6.51
N GLU A 31 -17.74 -2.56 7.03
CA GLU A 31 -18.14 -1.32 6.35
C GLU A 31 -16.91 -0.51 5.95
N ILE A 32 -16.93 -0.02 4.71
CA ILE A 32 -15.97 0.92 4.14
C ILE A 32 -16.69 2.15 3.60
N GLU A 33 -15.96 3.23 3.42
CA GLU A 33 -16.43 4.43 2.74
C GLU A 33 -15.46 4.81 1.61
N ILE A 34 -15.97 4.91 0.40
CA ILE A 34 -15.25 5.44 -0.76
C ILE A 34 -15.60 6.90 -0.92
N ARG A 35 -14.62 7.79 -1.00
CA ARG A 35 -14.86 9.24 -1.09
C ARG A 35 -13.79 10.00 -1.86
N TRP A 36 -14.17 11.15 -2.39
CA TRP A 36 -13.27 12.16 -2.95
C TRP A 36 -13.82 13.55 -2.66
N ASP A 37 -12.93 14.54 -2.64
CA ASP A 37 -13.31 15.90 -2.29
C ASP A 37 -13.95 16.59 -3.52
N GLU A 38 -13.27 16.53 -4.68
CA GLU A 38 -13.81 16.96 -5.98
C GLU A 38 -13.48 15.91 -7.05
N GLY A 39 -14.41 15.65 -7.96
CA GLY A 39 -14.25 14.64 -9.01
C GLY A 39 -15.56 14.38 -9.77
N PRO A 40 -15.48 13.64 -10.88
CA PRO A 40 -16.64 13.34 -11.71
C PRO A 40 -17.56 12.35 -11.02
N GLU A 41 -18.84 12.37 -11.40
CA GLU A 41 -19.74 11.27 -11.07
C GLU A 41 -19.15 9.98 -11.62
N SER A 42 -19.07 8.97 -10.76
CA SER A 42 -18.42 7.70 -11.11
C SER A 42 -19.24 6.52 -10.66
N GLU A 43 -19.33 5.51 -11.52
CA GLU A 43 -19.76 4.17 -11.14
C GLU A 43 -18.63 3.48 -10.37
N ILE A 44 -18.98 2.88 -9.23
CA ILE A 44 -18.02 2.10 -8.44
C ILE A 44 -18.20 0.62 -8.80
N LEU A 45 -17.17 0.03 -9.40
CA LEU A 45 -17.11 -1.41 -9.64
C LEU A 45 -16.22 -2.10 -8.62
N VAL A 46 -16.65 -3.25 -8.12
CA VAL A 46 -15.95 -4.02 -7.08
C VAL A 46 -15.24 -5.20 -7.71
N ALA A 47 -13.94 -5.34 -7.43
CA ALA A 47 -13.11 -6.42 -7.95
C ALA A 47 -12.29 -7.09 -6.83
N THR A 48 -11.85 -8.32 -7.09
CA THR A 48 -10.91 -9.05 -6.22
C THR A 48 -9.45 -8.75 -6.57
N HIS A 49 -9.17 -8.29 -7.80
CA HIS A 49 -7.83 -7.94 -8.27
C HIS A 49 -7.88 -6.66 -9.13
N PRO A 50 -6.85 -5.79 -9.08
CA PRO A 50 -6.78 -4.55 -9.84
C PRO A 50 -6.17 -4.76 -11.23
N THR A 51 -6.48 -5.88 -11.89
CA THR A 51 -5.80 -6.35 -13.12
C THR A 51 -6.64 -6.17 -14.38
N SER A 52 -7.94 -5.94 -14.25
CA SER A 52 -8.84 -5.86 -15.40
C SER A 52 -9.12 -4.42 -15.83
N THR A 53 -8.77 -4.10 -17.06
CA THR A 53 -9.32 -2.92 -17.77
C THR A 53 -10.67 -3.24 -18.43
N ALA A 54 -11.14 -4.49 -18.36
CA ALA A 54 -12.42 -4.89 -18.93
C ALA A 54 -13.56 -4.36 -18.06
N ALA A 55 -14.52 -3.71 -18.71
CA ALA A 55 -15.73 -3.16 -18.11
C ALA A 55 -16.61 -4.20 -17.38
N SER A 56 -16.32 -5.50 -17.52
CA SER A 56 -17.15 -6.64 -17.09
C SER A 56 -16.75 -7.29 -15.77
N ASP A 57 -15.56 -7.02 -15.24
CA ASP A 57 -14.98 -7.89 -14.21
C ASP A 57 -15.29 -7.46 -12.78
N GLY A 58 -16.22 -6.51 -12.61
CA GLY A 58 -16.64 -6.04 -11.29
C GLY A 58 -18.14 -5.93 -11.14
N VAL A 59 -18.61 -6.21 -9.92
CA VAL A 59 -20.01 -6.01 -9.54
C VAL A 59 -20.21 -4.53 -9.25
N SER A 60 -21.22 -3.91 -9.89
CA SER A 60 -21.54 -2.52 -9.61
C SER A 60 -22.01 -2.36 -8.17
N ALA A 61 -21.31 -1.50 -7.42
CA ALA A 61 -21.74 -1.01 -6.12
C ALA A 61 -22.54 0.30 -6.25
N GLY A 62 -22.86 0.73 -7.48
CA GLY A 62 -23.66 1.90 -7.84
C GLY A 62 -22.87 3.20 -7.99
N LEU A 63 -23.56 4.27 -8.39
CA LEU A 63 -22.99 5.60 -8.64
C LEU A 63 -22.63 6.35 -7.34
N LEU A 64 -21.66 7.26 -7.46
CA LEU A 64 -21.33 8.29 -6.48
C LEU A 64 -21.03 9.59 -7.24
N THR A 65 -21.79 10.64 -6.95
CA THR A 65 -21.67 11.96 -7.59
C THR A 65 -20.74 12.89 -6.81
N SER A 66 -20.84 12.91 -5.48
CA SER A 66 -20.01 13.76 -4.60
C SER A 66 -19.96 13.22 -3.17
N GLY A 67 -18.95 13.64 -2.41
CA GLY A 67 -18.79 13.25 -1.01
C GLY A 67 -18.28 11.82 -0.85
N GLY A 68 -19.06 10.98 -0.17
CA GLY A 68 -18.67 9.60 0.14
C GLY A 68 -19.83 8.62 0.06
N LYS A 69 -19.50 7.38 -0.31
CA LYS A 69 -20.42 6.25 -0.35
C LYS A 69 -19.98 5.17 0.61
N ARG A 70 -20.87 4.79 1.52
CA ARG A 70 -20.66 3.66 2.42
C ARG A 70 -21.11 2.36 1.77
N LEU A 71 -20.28 1.34 1.90
CA LEU A 71 -20.51 0.00 1.39
C LEU A 71 -20.33 -1.01 2.53
N ARG A 72 -21.26 -1.96 2.66
CA ARG A 72 -21.28 -3.03 3.67
C ARG A 72 -21.02 -4.40 3.04
N GLY A 73 -20.67 -5.39 3.86
CA GLY A 73 -20.34 -6.74 3.38
C GLY A 73 -18.90 -6.87 2.86
N TYR A 74 -18.00 -5.98 3.28
CA TYR A 74 -16.59 -5.97 2.88
C TYR A 74 -15.71 -6.20 4.10
N PRO A 75 -15.63 -7.41 4.67
CA PRO A 75 -14.83 -7.65 5.88
C PRO A 75 -13.33 -7.44 5.61
N ARG A 76 -12.58 -7.08 6.66
CA ARG A 76 -11.15 -6.72 6.59
C ARG A 76 -10.27 -7.76 5.88
N HIS A 77 -10.42 -9.04 6.23
CA HIS A 77 -9.59 -10.12 5.69
C HIS A 77 -9.93 -10.51 4.25
N GLN A 78 -10.97 -9.91 3.66
CA GLN A 78 -11.31 -10.12 2.25
C GLN A 78 -10.99 -8.86 1.47
N ARG A 79 -9.76 -8.79 0.97
CA ARG A 79 -9.31 -7.63 0.21
C ARG A 79 -10.18 -7.43 -1.03
N ARG A 80 -10.56 -6.18 -1.26
CA ARG A 80 -11.26 -5.72 -2.46
C ARG A 80 -10.61 -4.48 -3.03
N TYR A 81 -10.73 -4.36 -4.33
CA TYR A 81 -10.31 -3.21 -5.12
C TYR A 81 -11.56 -2.61 -5.76
N PHE A 82 -11.54 -1.30 -5.95
CA PHE A 82 -12.66 -0.56 -6.50
C PHE A 82 -12.19 0.21 -7.72
N GLN A 83 -12.83 -0.02 -8.86
CA GLN A 83 -12.61 0.79 -10.05
C GLN A 83 -13.67 1.87 -10.06
N LEU A 84 -13.22 3.13 -9.98
CA LEU A 84 -14.05 4.30 -10.19
C LEU A 84 -14.09 4.55 -11.70
N ARG A 85 -15.27 4.41 -12.30
CA ARG A 85 -15.52 4.66 -13.72
C ARG A 85 -16.32 5.95 -13.88
N PRO A 86 -15.66 7.08 -14.19
CA PRO A 86 -16.35 8.32 -14.48
C PRO A 86 -17.39 8.17 -15.60
N THR A 87 -18.55 8.80 -15.43
CA THR A 87 -19.64 8.76 -16.42
C THR A 87 -19.41 9.74 -17.57
N ASP A 88 -18.48 10.69 -17.41
CA ASP A 88 -18.11 11.72 -18.38
C ASP A 88 -17.02 11.28 -19.39
N GLY A 89 -16.54 10.04 -19.28
CA GLY A 89 -15.49 9.49 -20.15
C GLY A 89 -14.06 9.70 -19.64
N THR A 90 -13.87 10.34 -18.49
CA THR A 90 -12.56 10.41 -17.81
C THR A 90 -12.03 9.00 -17.53
N ALA A 91 -10.71 8.82 -17.65
CA ALA A 91 -10.07 7.52 -17.44
C ALA A 91 -10.37 6.93 -16.05
N PRO A 92 -10.68 5.62 -15.97
CA PRO A 92 -11.02 4.97 -14.72
C PRO A 92 -9.83 4.95 -13.76
N ARG A 93 -10.13 4.97 -12.45
CA ARG A 93 -9.12 4.90 -11.39
C ARG A 93 -9.38 3.74 -10.45
N TRP A 94 -8.31 3.00 -10.14
CA TRP A 94 -8.33 2.01 -9.08
C TRP A 94 -8.09 2.67 -7.72
N VAL A 95 -8.86 2.25 -6.72
CA VAL A 95 -8.66 2.57 -5.31
C VAL A 95 -8.92 1.35 -4.44
N ALA A 96 -8.27 1.29 -3.30
CA ALA A 96 -8.47 0.25 -2.30
C ALA A 96 -8.10 0.79 -0.92
N GLU A 97 -8.39 0.01 0.12
CA GLU A 97 -7.89 0.32 1.45
C GLU A 97 -6.37 0.20 1.48
N ARG A 98 -5.74 1.30 1.87
CA ARG A 98 -4.29 1.39 2.01
C ARG A 98 -3.78 0.59 3.19
N ARG A 99 -4.46 0.69 4.33
CA ARG A 99 -4.10 -0.03 5.56
C ARG A 99 -4.95 -1.28 5.64
N LEU A 100 -4.33 -2.43 5.50
CA LEU A 100 -5.03 -3.71 5.64
C LEU A 100 -5.30 -3.99 7.13
N GLY A 101 -4.38 -3.56 8.00
CA GLY A 101 -4.57 -3.56 9.45
C GLY A 101 -4.80 -4.96 10.01
N LEU A 102 -3.94 -5.90 9.64
CA LEU A 102 -3.93 -7.27 10.17
C LEU A 102 -3.83 -7.25 11.69
N ASP A 103 -4.37 -8.27 12.35
CA ASP A 103 -4.40 -8.33 13.82
C ASP A 103 -2.98 -8.41 14.39
N GLY A 104 -2.14 -9.28 13.80
CA GLY A 104 -0.74 -9.44 14.16
C GLY A 104 0.22 -8.41 13.53
N GLN A 105 -0.23 -7.65 12.52
CA GLN A 105 0.63 -6.67 11.84
C GLN A 105 -0.17 -5.46 11.31
N PRO A 106 -0.40 -4.44 12.16
CA PRO A 106 -1.22 -3.29 11.82
C PRO A 106 -0.57 -2.36 10.76
N ASN A 107 0.74 -2.48 10.54
CA ASN A 107 1.48 -1.66 9.59
C ASN A 107 1.55 -2.24 8.17
N LEU A 108 0.84 -3.34 7.86
CA LEU A 108 0.72 -3.83 6.49
C LEU A 108 -0.07 -2.83 5.62
N ARG A 109 0.61 -2.29 4.60
CA ARG A 109 0.06 -1.28 3.69
C ARG A 109 0.34 -1.60 2.24
N ASP A 110 -0.65 -1.38 1.40
CA ASP A 110 -0.48 -1.31 -0.06
C ASP A 110 0.02 0.10 -0.45
N LEU A 111 1.03 0.19 -1.30
CA LEU A 111 1.59 1.46 -1.78
C LEU A 111 0.97 1.94 -3.09
N GLY A 112 -0.03 1.23 -3.62
CA GLY A 112 -0.80 1.63 -4.79
C GLY A 112 -1.43 3.01 -4.65
N GLY A 113 -1.62 3.69 -5.77
CA GLY A 113 -2.22 5.03 -5.84
C GLY A 113 -1.29 6.20 -5.49
N TYR A 114 -0.08 5.96 -4.97
CA TYR A 114 0.90 7.05 -4.84
C TYR A 114 1.33 7.55 -6.22
N ALA A 115 1.47 8.88 -6.34
CA ALA A 115 1.95 9.53 -7.55
C ALA A 115 3.39 9.09 -7.85
N ALA A 116 3.64 8.85 -9.13
CA ALA A 116 4.93 8.54 -9.71
C ALA A 116 5.25 9.54 -10.83
N ALA A 117 6.44 9.43 -11.42
CA ALA A 117 6.85 10.27 -12.53
C ALA A 117 5.86 10.20 -13.71
N ASP A 118 5.78 11.30 -14.46
CA ASP A 118 5.00 11.40 -15.71
C ASP A 118 3.49 11.21 -15.51
N GLY A 119 2.96 11.65 -14.36
CA GLY A 119 1.53 11.55 -14.05
C GLY A 119 1.03 10.12 -13.81
N ARG A 120 1.95 9.15 -13.68
CA ARG A 120 1.62 7.76 -13.37
C ARG A 120 1.35 7.60 -11.87
N ASN A 121 0.78 6.45 -11.51
CA ASN A 121 0.62 6.05 -10.12
C ASN A 121 1.17 4.64 -9.91
N ILE A 122 1.62 4.34 -8.70
CA ILE A 122 1.92 2.95 -8.29
C ILE A 122 0.63 2.13 -8.46
N ARG A 123 0.73 0.96 -9.09
CA ARG A 123 -0.41 0.06 -9.25
C ARG A 123 -0.81 -0.53 -7.90
N TRP A 124 -2.10 -0.54 -7.61
CA TRP A 124 -2.63 -1.24 -6.43
C TRP A 124 -2.37 -2.73 -6.51
N GLY A 125 -2.20 -3.37 -5.35
CA GLY A 125 -1.98 -4.81 -5.24
C GLY A 125 -0.65 -5.29 -5.80
N GLN A 126 0.34 -4.39 -5.97
CA GLN A 126 1.65 -4.75 -6.51
C GLN A 126 2.75 -4.52 -5.48
N LEU A 127 2.81 -3.37 -4.82
CA LEU A 127 3.88 -3.08 -3.86
C LEU A 127 3.30 -2.87 -2.46
N PHE A 128 3.79 -3.65 -1.50
CA PHE A 128 3.37 -3.60 -0.11
C PHE A 128 4.55 -3.27 0.80
N ARG A 129 4.23 -2.74 1.99
CA ARG A 129 5.16 -2.62 3.11
C ARG A 129 4.55 -3.16 4.40
N SER A 130 5.37 -3.70 5.29
CA SER A 130 4.95 -4.11 6.65
C SER A 130 6.09 -3.99 7.66
N GLY A 131 5.74 -4.14 8.94
CA GLY A 131 6.71 -4.56 9.96
C GLY A 131 6.90 -6.08 9.94
N ALA A 132 7.35 -6.65 11.07
CA ALA A 132 7.59 -8.09 11.19
C ALA A 132 6.29 -8.90 11.06
N LEU A 133 6.38 -10.08 10.43
CA LEU A 133 5.26 -10.97 10.14
C LEU A 133 5.24 -12.20 11.05
N SER A 134 5.94 -12.17 12.19
CA SER A 134 6.01 -13.31 13.13
C SER A 134 4.74 -13.50 13.94
N GLU A 135 3.98 -12.44 14.19
CA GLU A 135 2.81 -12.44 15.10
C GLU A 135 1.47 -12.61 14.37
N LEU A 136 1.48 -13.05 13.11
CA LEU A 136 0.26 -13.17 12.31
C LEU A 136 -0.69 -14.23 12.89
N SER A 137 -1.97 -13.88 12.98
CA SER A 137 -3.03 -14.86 13.23
C SER A 137 -3.26 -15.78 12.03
N GLU A 138 -4.09 -16.83 12.19
CA GLU A 138 -4.47 -17.69 11.07
C GLU A 138 -5.24 -16.93 9.98
N ALA A 139 -6.12 -16.01 10.37
CA ALA A 139 -6.85 -15.15 9.43
C ALA A 139 -5.92 -14.17 8.70
N ASP A 140 -4.89 -13.68 9.38
CA ASP A 140 -3.86 -12.81 8.79
C ASP A 140 -3.03 -13.56 7.75
N ARG A 141 -2.64 -14.81 8.03
CA ARG A 141 -1.94 -15.68 7.07
C ARG A 141 -2.79 -15.92 5.83
N GLY A 142 -4.07 -16.28 5.99
CA GLY A 142 -4.98 -16.41 4.85
C GLY A 142 -5.14 -15.11 4.05
N THR A 143 -5.14 -13.96 4.73
CA THR A 143 -5.16 -12.65 4.05
C THR A 143 -3.89 -12.44 3.23
N LEU A 144 -2.72 -12.80 3.75
CA LEU A 144 -1.44 -12.70 3.05
C LEU A 144 -1.33 -13.65 1.85
N ASP A 145 -1.84 -14.88 1.98
CA ASP A 145 -1.94 -15.84 0.88
C ASP A 145 -2.82 -15.29 -0.25
N ASP A 146 -3.97 -14.70 0.10
CA ASP A 146 -4.89 -14.06 -0.85
C ASP A 146 -4.27 -12.84 -1.57
N LEU A 147 -3.27 -12.18 -0.98
CA LEU A 147 -2.52 -11.12 -1.66
C LEU A 147 -1.63 -11.67 -2.79
N GLY A 148 -1.32 -12.97 -2.76
CA GLY A 148 -0.44 -13.62 -3.72
C GLY A 148 0.96 -13.02 -3.72
N ILE A 149 1.47 -12.59 -2.55
CA ILE A 149 2.83 -12.04 -2.43
C ILE A 149 3.82 -13.07 -2.99
N ARG A 150 4.63 -12.63 -3.94
CA ARG A 150 5.59 -13.50 -4.62
C ARG A 150 6.99 -13.38 -4.04
N VAL A 151 7.39 -12.15 -3.69
CA VAL A 151 8.71 -11.86 -3.15
C VAL A 151 8.57 -11.03 -1.88
N VAL A 152 9.35 -11.37 -0.87
CA VAL A 152 9.52 -10.59 0.36
C VAL A 152 10.97 -10.12 0.45
N CYS A 153 11.18 -8.81 0.39
CA CYS A 153 12.46 -8.19 0.70
C CYS A 153 12.53 -7.93 2.21
N ASP A 154 13.20 -8.81 2.95
CA ASP A 154 13.33 -8.73 4.41
C ASP A 154 14.58 -7.94 4.81
N PHE A 155 14.34 -6.74 5.34
CA PHE A 155 15.41 -5.86 5.84
C PHE A 155 15.87 -6.24 7.25
N ARG A 156 15.21 -7.14 7.96
CA ARG A 156 15.63 -7.50 9.32
C ARG A 156 17.04 -8.10 9.36
N THR A 157 17.72 -7.89 10.47
CA THR A 157 19.00 -8.54 10.77
C THR A 157 18.80 -10.06 10.89
N PRO A 158 19.84 -10.90 10.70
CA PRO A 158 19.72 -12.33 10.94
C PRO A 158 19.22 -12.65 12.35
N LEU A 159 19.70 -11.92 13.36
CA LEU A 159 19.26 -12.12 14.76
C LEU A 159 17.76 -11.87 14.95
N GLU A 160 17.22 -10.80 14.35
CA GLU A 160 15.77 -10.54 14.36
C GLU A 160 15.00 -11.66 13.65
N ARG A 161 15.49 -12.17 12.52
CA ARG A 161 14.85 -13.26 11.77
C ARG A 161 14.88 -14.59 12.53
N GLU A 162 15.93 -14.85 13.29
CA GLU A 162 16.05 -16.04 14.15
C GLU A 162 15.12 -15.94 15.37
N ARG A 163 15.01 -14.76 16.00
CA ARG A 163 14.15 -14.53 17.16
C ARG A 163 12.67 -14.51 16.79
N GLU A 164 12.34 -13.96 15.62
CA GLU A 164 10.98 -13.71 15.16
C GLU A 164 10.81 -14.26 13.72
N PRO A 165 10.84 -15.58 13.51
CA PRO A 165 10.75 -16.15 12.17
C PRO A 165 9.41 -15.81 11.50
N HIS A 166 9.42 -15.74 10.16
CA HIS A 166 8.18 -15.63 9.39
C HIS A 166 7.60 -17.00 9.13
N GLU A 167 6.34 -17.20 9.50
CA GLU A 167 5.58 -18.40 9.19
C GLU A 167 4.62 -18.13 8.02
N PHE A 168 5.10 -18.36 6.80
CA PHE A 168 4.24 -18.37 5.61
C PHE A 168 3.53 -19.72 5.47
N SER A 169 2.41 -19.75 4.74
CA SER A 169 1.73 -21.00 4.44
C SER A 169 2.57 -21.90 3.53
N ASP A 170 2.40 -23.21 3.66
CA ASP A 170 3.10 -24.21 2.82
C ASP A 170 2.59 -24.25 1.36
N HIS A 171 1.46 -23.60 1.07
CA HIS A 171 0.81 -23.69 -0.23
C HIS A 171 1.62 -22.98 -1.32
N GLN A 172 2.09 -21.76 -1.05
CA GLN A 172 2.92 -20.98 -1.96
C GLN A 172 3.72 -19.93 -1.18
N PRO A 173 4.78 -20.33 -0.45
CA PRO A 173 5.58 -19.36 0.29
C PRO A 173 6.28 -18.40 -0.69
N PRO A 174 6.34 -17.09 -0.37
CA PRO A 174 7.06 -16.14 -1.18
C PRO A 174 8.56 -16.42 -1.15
N GLU A 175 9.26 -16.06 -2.24
CA GLU A 175 10.72 -16.01 -2.22
C GLU A 175 11.17 -14.93 -1.24
N GLN A 176 12.00 -15.31 -0.27
CA GLN A 176 12.52 -14.38 0.73
C GLN A 176 13.94 -13.94 0.34
N ILE A 177 14.09 -12.65 0.06
CA ILE A 177 15.37 -12.04 -0.24
C ILE A 177 15.81 -11.24 0.99
N ALA A 178 16.88 -11.68 1.62
CA ALA A 178 17.49 -10.97 2.73
C ALA A 178 18.21 -9.72 2.22
N VAL A 179 17.72 -8.55 2.60
CA VAL A 179 18.27 -7.24 2.23
C VAL A 179 18.89 -6.59 3.48
N SER A 180 19.53 -7.43 4.31
CA SER A 180 19.76 -7.19 5.74
C SER A 180 20.36 -5.82 6.09
N ARG A 181 19.88 -5.27 7.21
CA ARG A 181 20.40 -4.05 7.83
C ARG A 181 21.69 -4.22 8.63
N GLU A 182 22.38 -5.35 8.60
CA GLU A 182 23.67 -5.49 9.29
C GLU A 182 24.69 -4.44 8.87
N GLN A 183 24.63 -4.00 7.61
CA GLN A 183 25.48 -2.92 7.12
C GLN A 183 25.09 -1.55 7.68
N LEU A 184 23.87 -1.36 8.21
CA LEU A 184 23.29 -0.11 8.73
C LEU A 184 23.64 0.16 10.21
N ALA A 185 24.59 -0.59 10.77
CA ALA A 185 24.90 -0.71 12.20
C ALA A 185 25.74 0.45 12.78
N GLY A 186 25.34 1.69 12.53
CA GLY A 186 25.83 2.86 13.28
C GLY A 186 24.74 3.39 14.19
N ALA A 187 24.87 3.20 15.51
CA ALA A 187 24.11 3.84 16.60
C ALA A 187 22.56 3.65 16.68
N LEU A 188 21.93 2.97 15.72
CA LEU A 188 20.47 2.70 15.70
C LEU A 188 20.10 1.22 15.91
N GLN A 189 20.93 0.44 16.62
CA GLN A 189 20.56 -0.94 16.92
C GLN A 189 19.36 -0.97 17.87
N PRO A 190 18.33 -1.78 17.59
CA PRO A 190 17.16 -1.92 18.46
C PRO A 190 17.53 -2.31 19.89
N ASP A 191 18.55 -3.16 20.06
CA ASP A 191 19.05 -3.59 21.37
C ASP A 191 19.71 -2.43 22.14
N ASP A 192 20.58 -1.63 21.49
CA ASP A 192 21.18 -0.43 22.09
C ASP A 192 20.11 0.60 22.49
N MET A 193 19.09 0.79 21.63
CA MET A 193 17.97 1.67 21.92
C MET A 193 17.16 1.15 23.10
N ARG A 194 16.84 -0.15 23.14
CA ARG A 194 16.09 -0.79 24.24
C ARG A 194 16.84 -0.72 25.56
N GLU A 195 18.16 -0.91 25.54
CA GLU A 195 19.02 -0.79 26.72
C GLU A 195 19.03 0.66 27.23
N ARG A 196 19.26 1.64 26.35
CA ARG A 196 19.15 3.08 26.69
C ARG A 196 17.75 3.43 27.22
N MET A 197 16.71 2.84 26.64
CA MET A 197 15.34 3.02 27.09
C MET A 197 15.10 2.49 28.49
N SER A 198 15.63 1.30 28.79
CA SER A 198 15.56 0.69 30.11
C SER A 198 16.40 1.44 31.16
N ALA A 199 17.48 2.11 30.74
CA ALA A 199 18.37 2.88 31.60
C ALA A 199 17.83 4.29 31.95
N GLY A 200 16.72 4.73 31.35
CA GLY A 200 16.12 6.05 31.61
C GLY A 200 16.99 7.24 31.20
N ASN A 201 18.00 7.01 30.34
CA ASN A 201 18.96 8.03 29.94
C ASN A 201 18.55 8.66 28.61
N PHE A 202 17.62 9.62 28.67
CA PHE A 202 17.12 10.31 27.49
C PHE A 202 17.18 11.82 27.65
N ASP A 203 17.91 12.47 26.75
CA ASP A 203 17.61 13.83 26.31
C ASP A 203 16.88 13.71 24.96
N ASP A 204 15.68 14.29 24.85
CA ASP A 204 14.85 14.23 23.62
C ASP A 204 15.60 14.76 22.39
N LEU A 205 16.55 15.70 22.60
CA LEU A 205 17.42 16.22 21.54
C LEU A 205 18.35 15.14 20.98
N GLU A 206 18.86 14.24 21.83
CA GLU A 206 19.77 13.16 21.42
C GLU A 206 19.08 12.08 20.59
N ILE A 207 17.82 11.74 20.90
CA ILE A 207 17.05 10.76 20.12
C ILE A 207 16.71 11.33 18.74
N GLY A 208 16.30 12.61 18.69
CA GLY A 208 16.00 13.28 17.43
C GLY A 208 17.20 13.29 16.49
N THR A 209 18.37 13.71 17.00
CA THR A 209 19.62 13.69 16.23
C THR A 209 20.00 12.29 15.78
N LEU A 210 19.91 11.29 16.67
CA LEU A 210 20.21 9.91 16.34
C LEU A 210 19.34 9.36 15.19
N LEU A 211 18.03 9.65 15.20
CA LEU A 211 17.13 9.23 14.13
C LEU A 211 17.45 9.95 12.81
N VAL A 212 17.79 11.24 12.86
CA VAL A 212 18.20 12.01 11.67
C VAL A 212 19.49 11.44 11.07
N ASP A 213 20.52 11.25 11.90
CA ASP A 213 21.82 10.73 11.47
C ASP A 213 21.69 9.32 10.87
N GLY A 214 20.85 8.48 11.48
CA GLY A 214 20.57 7.17 10.92
C GLY A 214 19.83 7.22 9.58
N ASN A 215 18.82 8.08 9.44
CA ASN A 215 18.14 8.26 8.14
C ASN A 215 19.08 8.82 7.07
N ASP A 216 19.99 9.73 7.43
CA ASP A 216 21.04 10.19 6.51
C ASP A 216 21.95 9.03 6.10
N ALA A 217 22.41 8.23 7.06
CA ALA A 217 23.26 7.08 6.81
C ALA A 217 22.59 6.06 5.86
N PHE A 218 21.26 5.90 5.92
CA PHE A 218 20.51 5.05 4.98
C PHE A 218 20.69 5.53 3.54
N ALA A 219 20.66 6.84 3.32
CA ALA A 219 20.78 7.48 2.02
C ALA A 219 22.23 7.67 1.57
N THR A 220 23.20 7.71 2.48
CA THR A 220 24.60 8.03 2.16
C THR A 220 25.51 6.81 2.20
N SER A 221 25.56 6.11 3.32
CA SER A 221 26.57 5.09 3.64
C SER A 221 26.05 3.65 3.52
N HIS A 222 24.74 3.48 3.45
CA HIS A 222 24.09 2.16 3.51
C HIS A 222 23.11 1.91 2.36
N ARG A 223 23.53 2.33 1.15
CA ARG A 223 22.71 2.27 -0.06
C ARG A 223 22.50 0.86 -0.62
N SER A 224 23.43 -0.07 -0.34
CA SER A 224 23.44 -1.40 -0.96
C SER A 224 22.15 -2.20 -0.72
N PRO A 225 21.62 -2.30 0.52
CA PRO A 225 20.29 -2.84 0.77
C PRO A 225 19.19 -2.24 -0.13
N PHE A 226 19.05 -0.92 -0.15
CA PHE A 226 18.02 -0.25 -0.93
C PHE A 226 18.21 -0.45 -2.44
N LYS A 227 19.46 -0.44 -2.93
CA LYS A 227 19.79 -0.76 -4.32
C LYS A 227 19.33 -2.16 -4.71
N ASN A 228 19.58 -3.16 -3.86
CA ASN A 228 19.16 -4.54 -4.13
C ASN A 228 17.64 -4.65 -4.18
N MET A 229 16.92 -4.04 -3.21
CA MET A 229 15.45 -4.00 -3.23
C MET A 229 14.91 -3.32 -4.50
N ILE A 230 15.52 -2.22 -4.94
CA ILE A 230 15.12 -1.55 -6.20
C ILE A 230 15.37 -2.45 -7.41
N HIS A 231 16.49 -3.17 -7.47
CA HIS A 231 16.75 -4.13 -8.54
C HIS A 231 15.72 -5.26 -8.57
N VAL A 232 15.33 -5.79 -7.41
CA VAL A 232 14.23 -6.76 -7.30
C VAL A 232 12.93 -6.15 -7.84
N ALA A 233 12.60 -4.92 -7.46
CA ALA A 233 11.41 -4.21 -7.92
C ALA A 233 11.43 -3.87 -9.43
N CYS A 234 12.58 -3.88 -10.11
CA CYS A 234 12.64 -3.64 -11.55
C CYS A 234 12.11 -4.82 -12.39
N SER A 235 11.96 -6.02 -11.82
CA SER A 235 11.40 -7.18 -12.53
C SER A 235 9.89 -7.28 -12.32
N ALA A 236 9.12 -7.25 -13.41
CA ALA A 236 7.68 -7.46 -13.36
C ALA A 236 7.29 -8.83 -12.77
N GLU A 237 8.17 -9.82 -12.88
CA GLU A 237 7.96 -11.17 -12.37
C GLU A 237 8.05 -11.27 -10.86
N ASN A 238 8.55 -10.24 -10.16
CA ASN A 238 8.69 -10.24 -8.69
C ASN A 238 7.45 -9.69 -7.98
N TYR A 239 6.46 -9.22 -8.73
CA TYR A 239 5.24 -8.67 -8.18
C TYR A 239 4.14 -9.74 -8.02
N PRO A 240 3.29 -9.64 -6.98
CA PRO A 240 3.32 -8.64 -5.90
C PRO A 240 4.51 -8.77 -4.93
N LEU A 241 5.13 -7.63 -4.61
CA LEU A 241 6.34 -7.49 -3.80
C LEU A 241 6.00 -6.91 -2.43
N LEU A 242 6.49 -7.52 -1.36
CA LEU A 242 6.41 -7.01 0.01
C LEU A 242 7.80 -6.59 0.49
N VAL A 243 7.90 -5.41 1.07
CA VAL A 243 9.10 -4.96 1.79
C VAL A 243 8.80 -4.93 3.28
N ASN A 244 9.55 -5.65 4.09
CA ASN A 244 9.34 -5.68 5.52
C ASN A 244 10.60 -5.36 6.33
N CYS A 245 10.38 -4.81 7.52
CA CYS A 245 11.40 -4.59 8.54
C CYS A 245 10.80 -4.91 9.92
N THR A 246 11.39 -4.41 11.00
CA THR A 246 10.99 -4.73 12.37
C THR A 246 9.69 -4.04 12.81
N ALA A 247 9.47 -2.78 12.40
CA ALA A 247 8.41 -1.91 12.94
C ALA A 247 7.23 -1.67 11.98
#